data_AF-A0A1V2M6B8-F1
#
_entry.id   AF-A0A1V2M6B8-F1
#
_cell.length_a   1.000
_cell.length_b   1.000
_cell.length_c   1.000
_cell.angle_alpha   90.00
_cell.angle_beta   90.00
_cell.angle_gamma   90.00
#
_symmetry.space_group_name_H-M   'P 1'
#
loop_
_entity.id
_entity.type
_entity.pdbx_description
1 polymer ?
#
loop_
_entity_poly.entity_id
_entity_poly.type
_entity_poly.pdbx_seq_one_letter_code
_entity_poly.pdbx_strand_id
1 'polypeptide(L)'
;MDKKFYTIKEASTVLNIEPYVLRYYEKELNLNIFRNSQKHRVFTQENIDVIEKIRMLRDSGIELKAIKAKIGDNVCSSLAVLEELGILEMGKGMLVVTPPEAPVEASQNEELSEIENKKNAFLQLIQQTIQTSLITSQQIAKARIKDEIMAELGAELKADIETNLVTYVDTHMEKIKQDDSLRAEKTEEYYKKVDEAVREMQTLKKEISNLNEQNKNKKSIWKNLFNKKDKSSQDYMNY
;
A
#
# COMPACT_ATOMS: atom_id res chain seq x y z
N MET A 1 29.64 -3.51 -10.66
CA MET A 1 28.94 -3.88 -9.42
C MET A 1 27.57 -3.23 -9.47
N ASP A 2 26.52 -4.03 -9.42
CA ASP A 2 25.14 -3.53 -9.51
C ASP A 2 24.82 -2.67 -8.29
N LYS A 3 24.38 -1.43 -8.52
CA LYS A 3 23.83 -0.58 -7.46
C LYS A 3 22.54 -1.22 -6.98
N LYS A 4 22.59 -1.91 -5.84
CA LYS A 4 21.41 -2.46 -5.17
C LYS A 4 20.62 -1.32 -4.53
N PHE A 5 19.38 -1.21 -4.96
CA PHE A 5 18.37 -0.33 -4.37
C PHE A 5 17.40 -1.18 -3.58
N TYR A 6 16.99 -0.69 -2.41
CA TYR A 6 16.07 -1.37 -1.52
C TYR A 6 14.80 -0.55 -1.38
N THR A 7 13.66 -1.19 -1.53
CA THR A 7 12.38 -0.62 -1.09
C THR A 7 12.34 -0.51 0.42
N ILE A 8 11.44 0.30 0.98
CA ILE A 8 11.28 0.42 2.44
C ILE A 8 10.99 -0.93 3.13
N LYS A 9 10.31 -1.85 2.43
CA LYS A 9 10.00 -3.19 2.95
C LYS A 9 11.25 -4.07 3.00
N GLU A 10 12.08 -4.03 1.95
CA GLU A 10 13.34 -4.76 1.90
C GLU A 10 14.33 -4.20 2.93
N ALA A 11 14.47 -2.88 3.01
CA ALA A 11 15.31 -2.21 4.01
C ALA A 11 14.89 -2.58 5.45
N SER A 12 13.59 -2.61 5.71
CA SER A 12 13.02 -3.04 6.99
C SER A 12 13.40 -4.47 7.35
N THR A 13 13.37 -5.37 6.36
CA THR A 13 13.72 -6.78 6.54
C THR A 13 15.21 -6.96 6.79
N VAL A 14 16.06 -6.25 6.03
CA VAL A 14 17.53 -6.31 6.15
C VAL A 14 18.00 -5.78 7.50
N LEU A 15 17.46 -4.63 7.92
CA LEU A 15 17.89 -3.95 9.15
C LEU A 15 17.19 -4.48 10.40
N ASN A 16 16.14 -5.30 10.23
CA ASN A 16 15.22 -5.74 11.29
C ASN A 16 14.65 -4.54 12.09
N ILE A 17 14.21 -3.52 11.36
CA ILE A 17 13.62 -2.28 11.88
C ILE A 17 12.26 -2.10 11.22
N GLU A 18 11.22 -1.68 11.92
CA GLU A 18 9.92 -1.50 11.29
C GLU A 18 9.91 -0.35 10.26
N PRO A 19 9.10 -0.45 9.18
CA PRO A 19 9.10 0.55 8.12
C PRO A 19 8.83 1.98 8.61
N TYR A 20 8.03 2.13 9.68
CA TYR A 20 7.73 3.45 10.26
C TYR A 20 8.95 4.07 10.95
N VAL A 21 9.81 3.27 11.57
CA VAL A 21 11.04 3.74 12.23
C VAL A 21 12.06 4.22 11.21
N LEU A 22 12.14 3.58 10.04
CA LEU A 22 12.99 4.04 8.93
C LEU A 22 12.56 5.42 8.42
N ARG A 23 11.25 5.68 8.31
CA ARG A 23 10.72 7.01 7.94
C ARG A 23 11.03 8.04 9.02
N TYR A 24 10.94 7.65 10.28
CA TYR A 24 11.28 8.52 11.41
C TYR A 24 12.77 8.90 11.38
N TYR A 25 13.66 7.94 11.10
CA TYR A 25 15.10 8.22 11.03
C TYR A 25 15.46 9.14 9.87
N GLU A 26 14.82 8.97 8.71
CA GLU A 26 14.95 9.90 7.58
C GLU A 26 14.65 11.34 8.01
N LYS A 27 13.49 11.57 8.66
CA LYS A 27 13.06 12.91 9.11
C LYS A 27 13.96 13.47 10.20
N GLU A 28 14.37 12.65 11.16
CA GLU A 28 15.16 13.13 12.31
C GLU A 28 16.63 13.39 11.99
N LEU A 29 17.22 12.60 11.10
CA LEU A 29 18.65 12.63 10.81
C LEU A 29 18.93 13.26 9.44
N ASN A 30 17.90 13.80 8.78
CA ASN A 30 17.96 14.39 7.45
C ASN A 30 18.70 13.49 6.44
N LEU A 31 18.38 12.20 6.45
CA LEU A 31 19.03 11.23 5.56
C LEU A 31 18.62 11.48 4.10
N ASN A 32 19.58 11.35 3.18
CA ASN A 32 19.30 11.50 1.76
C ASN A 32 18.71 10.22 1.15
N ILE A 33 17.38 10.11 1.19
CA ILE A 33 16.64 8.95 0.66
C ILE A 33 15.93 9.36 -0.63
N PHE A 34 16.16 8.59 -1.70
CA PHE A 34 15.54 8.84 -2.99
C PHE A 34 14.06 8.45 -3.00
N ARG A 35 13.30 9.06 -3.91
CA ARG A 35 11.92 8.68 -4.22
C ARG A 35 11.86 8.11 -5.64
N ASN A 36 11.12 7.02 -5.83
CA ASN A 36 10.84 6.50 -7.16
C ASN A 36 9.70 7.30 -7.85
N SER A 37 9.33 6.90 -9.06
CA SER A 37 8.24 7.50 -9.84
C SER A 37 6.88 7.50 -9.12
N GLN A 38 6.67 6.56 -8.20
CA GLN A 38 5.46 6.43 -7.38
C GLN A 38 5.59 7.15 -6.03
N LYS A 39 6.60 8.01 -5.84
CA LYS A 39 6.93 8.71 -4.59
C LYS A 39 7.24 7.80 -3.40
N HIS A 40 7.48 6.50 -3.63
CA HIS A 40 7.93 5.57 -2.61
C HIS A 40 9.43 5.74 -2.34
N ARG A 41 9.82 5.59 -1.07
CA ARG A 41 11.21 5.68 -0.62
C ARG A 41 12.04 4.52 -1.17
N VAL A 42 13.21 4.86 -1.69
CA VAL A 42 14.22 3.93 -2.20
C VAL A 42 15.53 4.20 -1.50
N PHE A 43 16.03 3.18 -0.80
CA PHE A 43 17.26 3.20 -0.03
C PHE A 43 18.40 2.70 -0.92
N THR A 44 19.52 3.39 -0.89
CA THR A 44 20.79 2.89 -1.44
C THR A 44 21.48 1.98 -0.43
N GLN A 45 22.49 1.22 -0.85
CA GLN A 45 23.32 0.46 0.08
C GLN A 45 23.94 1.37 1.16
N GLU A 46 24.43 2.56 0.78
CA GLU A 46 24.98 3.53 1.73
C GLU A 46 23.97 3.95 2.80
N ASN A 47 22.70 4.13 2.42
CA ASN A 47 21.63 4.43 3.38
C ASN A 47 21.43 3.27 4.37
N ILE A 48 21.49 2.02 3.91
CA ILE A 48 21.38 0.84 4.77
C ILE A 48 22.53 0.83 5.79
N ASP A 49 23.76 1.02 5.34
CA ASP A 49 24.94 0.96 6.19
C ASP A 49 24.95 2.08 7.25
N VAL A 50 24.54 3.30 6.87
CA VAL A 50 24.36 4.44 7.78
C VAL A 50 23.32 4.11 8.85
N ILE A 51 22.14 3.62 8.44
CA ILE A 51 21.05 3.31 9.36
C ILE A 51 21.45 2.14 10.29
N GLU A 52 22.21 1.17 9.81
CA GLU A 52 22.74 0.08 10.62
C GLU A 52 23.66 0.61 11.73
N LYS A 53 24.58 1.52 11.42
CA LYS A 53 25.44 2.14 12.45
C LYS A 53 24.66 2.96 13.46
N ILE A 54 23.67 3.72 13.00
CA ILE A 54 22.78 4.47 13.90
C ILE A 54 22.00 3.53 14.80
N ARG A 55 21.55 2.38 14.29
CA ARG A 55 20.93 1.33 15.10
C ARG A 55 21.91 0.78 16.15
N MET A 56 23.15 0.48 15.79
CA MET A 56 24.16 0.00 16.76
C MET A 56 24.40 1.00 17.90
N LEU A 57 24.46 2.30 17.59
CA LEU A 57 24.62 3.36 18.60
C LEU A 57 23.39 3.49 19.50
N ARG A 58 22.21 3.35 18.91
CA ARG A 58 20.93 3.30 19.63
C ARG A 58 20.88 2.10 20.58
N ASP A 59 21.35 0.94 20.14
CA ASP A 59 21.42 -0.28 20.93
C ASP A 59 22.47 -0.16 22.06
N SER A 60 23.53 0.65 21.87
CA SER A 60 24.49 0.99 22.93
C SER A 60 24.00 2.06 23.91
N GLY A 61 22.74 2.47 23.83
CA GLY A 61 22.12 3.43 24.75
C GLY A 61 22.29 4.90 24.38
N ILE A 62 22.78 5.21 23.18
CA ILE A 62 22.91 6.59 22.71
C ILE A 62 21.56 7.06 22.16
N GLU A 63 21.08 8.18 22.68
CA GLU A 63 19.83 8.78 22.23
C GLU A 63 19.95 9.34 20.80
N LEU A 64 18.88 9.19 20.00
CA LEU A 64 18.84 9.69 18.62
C LEU A 64 19.12 11.20 18.53
N LYS A 65 18.73 11.97 19.57
CA LYS A 65 18.99 13.41 19.66
C LYS A 65 20.48 13.73 19.77
N ALA A 66 21.26 12.90 20.48
CA ALA A 66 22.70 13.07 20.60
C ALA A 66 23.38 12.79 19.26
N ILE A 67 22.92 11.76 18.53
CA ILE A 67 23.36 11.46 17.16
C ILE A 67 23.02 12.63 16.24
N LYS A 68 21.78 13.13 16.28
CA LYS A 68 21.31 14.29 15.51
C LYS A 68 22.13 15.55 15.80
N ALA A 69 22.42 15.83 17.06
CA ALA A 69 23.23 17.00 17.47
C ALA A 69 24.65 16.96 16.88
N LYS A 70 25.21 15.76 16.73
CA LYS A 70 26.51 15.55 16.08
C LYS A 70 26.44 15.66 14.56
N ILE A 71 25.34 15.24 13.94
CA ILE A 71 25.09 15.40 12.50
C ILE A 71 24.85 16.88 12.14
N GLY A 72 24.13 17.61 12.99
CA GLY A 72 23.74 19.00 12.75
C GLY A 72 22.81 19.11 11.53
N ASP A 73 23.01 20.17 10.74
CA ASP A 73 22.27 20.42 9.49
C ASP A 73 22.89 19.72 8.27
N ASN A 74 23.97 18.96 8.46
CA ASN A 74 24.64 18.26 7.36
C ASN A 74 23.80 17.08 6.90
N VAL A 75 23.73 16.87 5.58
CA VAL A 75 23.05 15.72 4.99
C VAL A 75 23.89 14.47 5.23
N CYS A 76 23.44 13.61 6.14
CA CYS A 76 24.10 12.35 6.42
C CYS A 76 23.89 11.40 5.23
N SER A 77 24.91 11.36 4.36
CA SER A 77 24.85 10.67 3.06
C SER A 77 25.68 9.38 3.03
N SER A 78 26.68 9.25 3.91
CA SER A 78 27.64 8.13 3.86
C SER A 78 28.26 7.84 5.23
N LEU A 79 28.85 6.65 5.36
CA LEU A 79 29.60 6.24 6.55
C LEU A 79 30.82 7.13 6.83
N ALA A 80 31.47 7.68 5.80
CA ALA A 80 32.62 8.57 5.97
C ALA A 80 32.25 9.84 6.75
N VAL A 81 31.03 10.36 6.53
CA VAL A 81 30.51 11.52 7.28
C VAL A 81 30.30 11.17 8.75
N LEU A 82 29.83 9.96 9.06
CA LEU A 82 29.68 9.51 10.45
C LEU A 82 31.03 9.36 11.16
N GLU A 83 32.06 8.93 10.45
CA GLU A 83 33.43 8.81 10.96
C GLU A 83 34.06 10.17 11.21
N GLU A 84 33.97 11.09 10.24
CA GLU A 84 34.49 12.46 10.34
C GLU A 84 33.85 13.24 11.50
N LEU A 85 32.55 13.05 11.73
CA LEU A 85 31.83 13.68 12.85
C LEU A 85 32.10 13.01 14.21
N GLY A 86 32.88 11.93 14.23
CA GLY A 86 33.23 11.15 15.42
C GLY A 86 32.03 10.43 16.04
N ILE A 87 30.98 10.17 15.27
CA ILE A 87 29.74 9.54 15.74
C ILE A 87 29.97 8.05 16.05
N LEU A 88 30.84 7.39 15.29
CA LEU A 88 31.18 5.98 15.48
C LEU A 88 31.92 5.72 16.80
N GLU A 89 32.60 6.72 17.36
CA GLU A 89 33.35 6.62 18.62
C GLU A 89 32.47 6.88 19.86
N MET A 90 31.23 7.37 19.67
CA MET A 90 30.32 7.66 20.79
C MET A 90 29.97 6.41 21.62
N GLY A 91 30.03 5.22 21.01
CA GLY A 91 29.75 3.94 21.68
C GLY A 91 30.96 3.27 22.35
N LYS A 92 32.18 3.84 22.23
CA LYS A 92 33.43 3.20 22.70
C LYS A 92 33.91 3.63 24.09
N GLY A 93 33.18 4.51 24.80
CA GLY A 93 33.69 5.14 26.01
C GLY A 93 32.91 4.83 27.30
N MET A 94 33.13 3.65 27.90
CA MET A 94 33.15 3.50 29.37
C MET A 94 33.85 2.18 29.77
N LEU A 95 35.15 2.08 29.52
CA LEU A 95 36.01 1.01 30.05
C LEU A 95 37.15 1.66 30.85
N VAL A 96 37.11 1.39 32.16
CA VAL A 96 38.23 1.33 33.10
C VAL A 96 38.93 2.65 33.45
N VAL A 97 38.39 3.37 34.45
CA VAL A 97 39.28 4.06 35.41
C VAL A 97 39.84 2.97 36.32
N THR A 98 41.06 2.53 36.06
CA THR A 98 41.87 1.75 36.99
C THR A 98 42.13 2.61 38.23
N PRO A 99 41.70 2.23 39.44
CA PRO A 99 42.20 2.84 40.66
C PRO A 99 43.68 2.43 40.83
N PRO A 100 44.59 3.35 41.16
CA PRO A 100 45.99 2.98 41.40
C PRO A 100 46.09 2.14 42.68
N GLU A 101 46.71 0.97 42.56
CA GLU A 101 47.09 0.10 43.67
C GLU A 101 48.12 0.77 44.59
N ALA A 102 47.85 0.77 45.89
CA ALA A 102 48.82 0.79 46.98
C ALA A 102 48.15 0.26 48.28
N PRO A 103 48.89 -0.21 49.30
CA PRO A 103 48.92 -1.61 49.71
C PRO A 103 48.09 -1.92 50.96
N VAL A 104 47.89 -3.23 51.13
CA VAL A 104 47.25 -3.92 52.24
C VAL A 104 47.97 -3.64 53.57
N GLU A 105 47.28 -3.07 54.56
CA GLU A 105 47.54 -3.37 55.97
C GLU A 105 46.22 -3.51 56.73
N ALA A 106 46.06 -4.68 57.35
CA ALA A 106 44.95 -5.02 58.22
C ALA A 106 45.25 -4.54 59.64
N SER A 107 44.28 -3.88 60.30
CA SER A 107 43.95 -4.08 61.72
C SER A 107 42.67 -3.33 62.13
N GLN A 108 41.71 -4.12 62.64
CA GLN A 108 40.66 -3.85 63.63
C GLN A 108 39.94 -2.49 63.61
N ASN A 109 38.63 -2.46 63.30
CA ASN A 109 37.64 -1.48 63.81
C ASN A 109 36.19 -1.91 63.43
N GLU A 110 35.46 -2.58 64.33
CA GLU A 110 34.06 -3.01 64.07
C GLU A 110 33.04 -1.85 64.06
N GLU A 111 33.27 -0.74 64.79
CA GLU A 111 32.35 0.42 64.81
C GLU A 111 32.38 1.29 63.55
N LEU A 112 33.49 1.29 62.80
CA LEU A 112 33.59 2.01 61.52
C LEU A 112 32.86 1.27 60.39
N SER A 113 32.64 -0.04 60.51
CA SER A 113 31.96 -0.85 59.50
C SER A 113 30.47 -0.51 59.38
N GLU A 114 29.78 -0.19 60.48
CA GLU A 114 28.37 0.20 60.46
C GLU A 114 28.14 1.56 59.79
N ILE A 115 29.05 2.51 60.01
CA ILE A 115 28.98 3.85 59.42
C ILE A 115 29.28 3.76 57.92
N GLU A 116 30.28 2.96 57.53
CA GLU A 116 30.58 2.66 56.13
C GLU A 116 29.39 1.95 55.45
N ASN A 117 28.76 0.99 56.12
CA ASN A 117 27.59 0.27 55.60
C ASN A 117 26.36 1.18 55.45
N LYS A 118 26.09 2.07 56.41
CA LYS A 118 25.00 3.06 56.32
C LYS A 118 25.25 4.08 55.21
N LYS A 119 26.51 4.53 55.04
CA LYS A 119 26.95 5.39 53.94
C LYS A 119 26.79 4.69 52.59
N ASN A 120 27.18 3.42 52.48
CA ASN A 120 27.04 2.62 51.26
C ASN A 120 25.56 2.39 50.92
N ALA A 121 24.72 2.09 51.91
CA ALA A 121 23.27 1.97 51.72
C ALA A 121 22.63 3.29 51.25
N PHE A 122 23.07 4.43 51.81
CA PHE A 122 22.62 5.75 51.39
C PHE A 122 23.06 6.09 49.97
N LEU A 123 24.31 5.81 49.61
CA LEU A 123 24.81 5.99 48.24
C LEU A 123 24.06 5.10 47.24
N GLN A 124 23.74 3.86 47.62
CA GLN A 124 22.95 2.95 46.80
C GLN A 124 21.53 3.44 46.59
N LEU A 125 20.89 4.02 47.62
CA LEU A 125 19.56 4.62 47.51
C LEU A 125 19.56 5.84 46.57
N ILE A 126 20.56 6.71 46.68
CA ILE A 126 20.72 7.85 45.76
C ILE A 126 20.89 7.34 44.33
N GLN A 127 21.76 6.36 44.12
CA GLN A 127 22.00 5.78 42.81
C GLN A 127 20.73 5.17 42.23
N GLN A 128 19.98 4.39 43.02
CA GLN A 128 18.71 3.80 42.58
C GLN A 128 17.66 4.87 42.28
N THR A 129 17.59 5.94 43.06
CA THR A 129 16.63 7.03 42.85
C THR A 129 16.92 7.77 41.53
N ILE A 130 18.20 8.07 41.26
CA ILE A 130 18.64 8.70 40.01
C ILE A 130 18.41 7.77 38.82
N GLN A 131 18.76 6.48 38.94
CA GLN A 131 18.52 5.50 37.87
C GLN A 131 17.02 5.35 37.57
N THR A 132 16.19 5.25 38.60
CA THR A 132 14.74 5.09 38.45
C THR A 132 14.11 6.34 37.84
N SER A 133 14.52 7.55 38.26
CA SER A 133 14.03 8.80 37.67
C SER A 133 14.47 8.96 36.21
N LEU A 134 15.68 8.53 35.85
CA LEU A 134 16.15 8.54 34.47
C LEU A 134 15.40 7.55 33.59
N ILE A 135 15.25 6.30 34.05
CA ILE A 135 14.52 5.26 33.29
C ILE A 135 13.06 5.67 33.09
N THR A 136 12.39 6.16 34.13
CA THR A 136 11.00 6.60 34.04
C THR A 136 10.84 7.80 33.11
N SER A 137 11.71 8.81 33.21
CA SER A 137 11.68 9.95 32.30
C SER A 137 11.96 9.55 30.84
N GLN A 138 12.90 8.63 30.59
CA GLN A 138 13.15 8.07 29.25
C GLN A 138 11.96 7.28 28.71
N GLN A 139 11.31 6.46 29.55
CA GLN A 139 10.11 5.72 29.15
C GLN A 139 8.94 6.66 28.81
N ILE A 140 8.75 7.72 29.59
CA ILE A 140 7.74 8.75 29.32
C ILE A 140 8.05 9.48 28.01
N ALA A 141 9.31 9.84 27.77
CA ALA A 141 9.72 10.49 26.53
C ALA A 141 9.49 9.57 25.31
N LYS A 142 9.84 8.28 25.42
CA LYS A 142 9.60 7.28 24.36
C LYS A 142 8.11 7.10 24.08
N ALA A 143 7.27 7.06 25.12
CA ALA A 143 5.83 6.96 24.97
C ALA A 143 5.25 8.19 24.27
N ARG A 144 5.63 9.41 24.69
CA ARG A 144 5.19 10.65 24.06
C ARG A 144 5.60 10.75 22.60
N ILE A 145 6.86 10.42 22.28
CA ILE A 145 7.35 10.42 20.90
C ILE A 145 6.55 9.40 20.07
N LYS A 146 6.30 8.20 20.60
CA LYS A 146 5.47 7.20 19.92
C LYS A 146 4.07 7.74 19.65
N ASP A 147 3.42 8.35 20.63
CA ASP A 147 2.05 8.86 20.50
C ASP A 147 1.97 10.04 19.52
N GLU A 148 2.93 10.96 19.57
CA GLU A 148 3.03 12.10 18.65
C GLU A 148 3.26 11.63 17.20
N ILE A 149 4.18 10.68 16.99
CA ILE A 149 4.44 10.08 15.68
C ILE A 149 3.19 9.35 15.16
N MET A 150 2.51 8.58 16.00
CA MET A 150 1.31 7.84 15.61
C MET A 150 0.14 8.76 15.27
N ALA A 151 0.00 9.89 15.96
CA ALA A 151 -1.01 10.89 15.65
C ALA A 151 -0.72 11.62 14.33
N GLU A 152 0.52 12.08 14.12
CA GLU A 152 0.93 12.84 12.95
C GLU A 152 0.89 11.96 11.67
N LEU A 153 1.49 10.76 11.72
CA LEU A 153 1.44 9.83 10.59
C LEU A 153 0.05 9.19 10.40
N GLY A 154 -0.70 8.97 11.47
CA GLY A 154 -2.04 8.41 11.37
C GLY A 154 -2.97 9.31 10.56
N ALA A 155 -2.89 10.62 10.76
CA ALA A 155 -3.67 11.60 10.01
C ALA A 155 -3.24 11.66 8.54
N GLU A 156 -1.93 11.73 8.27
CA GLU A 156 -1.39 11.85 6.91
C GLU A 156 -1.63 10.57 6.09
N LEU A 157 -1.33 9.40 6.66
CA LEU A 157 -1.52 8.11 5.98
C LEU A 157 -3.00 7.83 5.70
N LYS A 158 -3.88 8.16 6.65
CA LYS A 158 -5.32 7.98 6.46
C LYS A 158 -5.83 8.83 5.29
N ALA A 159 -5.43 10.10 5.23
CA ALA A 159 -5.82 11.00 4.15
C ALA A 159 -5.28 10.54 2.77
N ASP A 160 -4.03 10.07 2.71
CA ASP A 160 -3.44 9.56 1.46
C ASP A 160 -4.13 8.26 1.00
N ILE A 161 -4.45 7.34 1.92
CA ILE A 161 -5.20 6.12 1.59
C ILE A 161 -6.62 6.47 1.12
N GLU A 162 -7.32 7.37 1.81
CA GLU A 162 -8.68 7.78 1.43
C GLU A 162 -8.70 8.40 0.02
N THR A 163 -7.79 9.32 -0.28
CA THR A 163 -7.72 9.96 -1.59
C THR A 163 -7.35 8.99 -2.71
N ASN A 164 -6.38 8.11 -2.49
CA ASN A 164 -5.98 7.09 -3.46
C ASN A 164 -7.08 6.05 -3.70
N LEU A 165 -7.80 5.62 -2.66
CA LEU A 165 -8.93 4.69 -2.80
C LEU A 165 -10.10 5.33 -3.55
N VAL A 166 -10.47 6.56 -3.22
CA VAL A 166 -11.54 7.29 -3.91
C VAL A 166 -11.21 7.44 -5.39
N THR A 167 -10.03 7.94 -5.73
CA THR A 167 -9.60 8.10 -7.13
C THR A 167 -9.53 6.76 -7.89
N TYR A 168 -9.05 5.69 -7.24
CA TYR A 168 -9.03 4.36 -7.85
C TYR A 168 -10.44 3.83 -8.12
N VAL A 169 -11.36 3.97 -7.17
CA VAL A 169 -12.76 3.54 -7.31
C VAL A 169 -13.48 4.36 -8.38
N ASP A 170 -13.32 5.69 -8.37
CA ASP A 170 -13.95 6.58 -9.36
C ASP A 170 -13.50 6.22 -10.78
N THR A 171 -12.19 6.05 -10.99
CA THR A 171 -11.65 5.68 -12.31
C THR A 171 -12.12 4.31 -12.78
N HIS A 172 -12.30 3.34 -11.87
CA HIS A 172 -12.83 2.02 -12.23
C HIS A 172 -14.35 2.07 -12.49
N MET A 173 -15.09 2.83 -11.70
CA MET A 173 -16.52 3.03 -11.88
C MET A 173 -16.82 3.70 -13.23
N GLU A 174 -16.00 4.68 -13.63
CA GLU A 174 -16.15 5.36 -14.90
C GLU A 174 -15.90 4.43 -16.10
N LYS A 175 -14.92 3.52 -16.01
CA LYS A 175 -14.70 2.47 -17.01
C LYS A 175 -15.88 1.49 -17.09
N ILE A 176 -16.42 1.07 -15.95
CA ILE A 176 -17.58 0.17 -15.91
C ILE A 176 -18.79 0.84 -16.57
N LYS A 177 -19.05 2.11 -16.25
CA LYS A 177 -20.15 2.88 -16.87
C LYS A 177 -19.99 3.01 -18.39
N GLN A 178 -18.77 3.22 -18.87
CA GLN A 178 -18.49 3.26 -20.32
C GLN A 178 -18.77 1.90 -20.97
N ASP A 179 -18.28 0.82 -20.38
CA ASP A 179 -18.52 -0.54 -20.88
C ASP A 179 -20.02 -0.90 -20.90
N ASP A 180 -20.76 -0.55 -19.85
CA ASP A 180 -22.21 -0.78 -19.78
C ASP A 180 -22.97 0.03 -20.82
N SER A 181 -22.56 1.28 -21.06
CA SER A 181 -23.15 2.13 -22.10
C SER A 181 -22.91 1.56 -23.50
N LEU A 182 -21.69 1.10 -23.78
CA LEU A 182 -21.34 0.45 -25.05
C LEU A 182 -22.11 -0.86 -25.25
N ARG A 183 -22.33 -1.63 -24.18
CA ARG A 183 -23.16 -2.84 -24.22
C ARG A 183 -24.61 -2.49 -24.51
N ALA A 184 -25.17 -1.47 -23.86
CA ALA A 184 -26.53 -1.03 -24.08
C ALA A 184 -26.74 -0.57 -25.54
N GLU A 185 -25.83 0.22 -26.09
CA GLU A 185 -25.88 0.66 -27.49
C GLU A 185 -25.84 -0.52 -28.47
N LYS A 186 -24.92 -1.47 -28.27
CA LYS A 186 -24.87 -2.70 -29.07
C LYS A 186 -26.14 -3.53 -28.97
N THR A 187 -26.75 -3.64 -27.79
CA THR A 187 -28.02 -4.34 -27.63
C THR A 187 -29.14 -3.62 -28.35
N GLU A 188 -29.20 -2.29 -28.28
CA GLU A 188 -30.20 -1.50 -28.99
C GLU A 188 -30.07 -1.66 -30.51
N GLU A 189 -28.86 -1.58 -31.05
CA GLU A 189 -28.57 -1.86 -32.47
C GLU A 189 -28.97 -3.27 -32.89
N TYR A 190 -28.67 -4.26 -32.04
CA TYR A 190 -29.06 -5.64 -32.29
C TYR A 190 -30.58 -5.78 -32.37
N TYR A 191 -31.32 -5.24 -31.40
CA TYR A 191 -32.78 -5.28 -31.42
C TYR A 191 -33.36 -4.51 -32.61
N LYS A 192 -32.79 -3.36 -33.01
CA LYS A 192 -33.20 -2.62 -34.22
C LYS A 192 -33.10 -3.49 -35.48
N LYS A 193 -31.97 -4.18 -35.68
CA LYS A 193 -31.76 -5.08 -36.83
C LYS A 193 -32.73 -6.27 -36.83
N VAL A 194 -32.99 -6.85 -35.65
CA VAL A 194 -33.97 -7.92 -35.51
C VAL A 194 -35.37 -7.43 -35.89
N ASP A 195 -35.76 -6.24 -35.43
CA ASP A 195 -37.07 -5.64 -35.69
C ASP A 195 -37.26 -5.29 -37.19
N GLU A 196 -36.21 -4.81 -37.85
CA GLU A 196 -36.18 -4.61 -39.31
C GLU A 196 -36.36 -5.93 -40.06
N ALA A 197 -35.60 -6.97 -39.72
CA ALA A 197 -35.72 -8.29 -40.34
C ALA A 197 -37.12 -8.92 -40.14
N VAL A 198 -37.73 -8.73 -38.97
CA VAL A 198 -39.11 -9.18 -38.70
C VAL A 198 -40.10 -8.44 -39.59
N ARG A 199 -39.95 -7.12 -39.75
CA ARG A 199 -40.79 -6.32 -40.65
C ARG A 199 -40.65 -6.77 -42.11
N GLU A 200 -39.44 -6.98 -42.60
CA GLU A 200 -39.17 -7.51 -43.94
C GLU A 200 -39.77 -8.91 -44.14
N MET A 201 -39.64 -9.78 -43.15
CA MET A 201 -40.25 -11.12 -43.23
C MET A 201 -41.78 -11.04 -43.27
N GLN A 202 -42.39 -10.11 -42.53
CA GLN A 202 -43.84 -9.89 -42.56
C GLN A 202 -44.30 -9.34 -43.91
N THR A 203 -43.58 -8.41 -44.52
CA THR A 203 -43.91 -7.88 -45.86
C THR A 203 -43.78 -8.95 -46.93
N LEU A 204 -42.68 -9.72 -46.92
CA LEU A 204 -42.48 -10.85 -47.83
C LEU A 204 -43.58 -11.91 -47.69
N LYS A 205 -43.95 -12.29 -46.46
CA LYS A 205 -45.06 -13.23 -46.23
C LYS A 205 -46.38 -12.70 -46.80
N LYS A 206 -46.66 -11.41 -46.63
CA LYS A 206 -47.86 -10.77 -47.18
C LYS A 206 -47.84 -10.76 -48.70
N GLU A 207 -46.70 -10.46 -49.32
CA GLU A 207 -46.53 -10.48 -50.76
C GLU A 207 -46.68 -11.89 -51.35
N ILE A 208 -46.06 -12.90 -50.71
CA ILE A 208 -46.23 -14.32 -51.08
C ILE A 208 -47.69 -14.75 -50.94
N SER A 209 -48.39 -14.34 -49.87
CA SER A 209 -49.81 -14.63 -49.69
C SER A 209 -50.66 -14.02 -50.81
N ASN A 210 -50.43 -12.75 -51.14
CA ASN A 210 -51.13 -12.05 -52.22
C ASN A 210 -50.87 -12.71 -53.59
N LEU A 211 -49.61 -13.07 -53.89
CA LEU A 211 -49.26 -13.79 -55.12
C LEU A 211 -49.92 -15.17 -55.19
N ASN A 212 -49.99 -15.89 -54.07
CA ASN A 212 -50.68 -17.16 -53.99
C ASN A 212 -52.20 -17.03 -54.15
N GLU A 213 -52.83 -15.98 -53.61
CA GLU A 213 -54.25 -15.67 -53.83
C GLU A 213 -54.54 -15.32 -55.30
N GLN A 214 -53.70 -14.50 -55.93
CA GLN A 214 -53.82 -14.19 -57.35
C GLN A 214 -53.67 -15.46 -58.20
N ASN A 215 -52.75 -16.36 -57.86
CA ASN A 215 -52.58 -17.65 -58.54
C ASN A 215 -53.76 -18.60 -58.29
N LYS A 216 -54.34 -18.63 -57.08
CA LYS A 216 -55.56 -19.40 -56.79
C LYS A 216 -56.76 -18.87 -57.58
N ASN A 217 -56.94 -17.55 -57.65
CA ASN A 217 -58.01 -16.92 -58.43
C ASN A 217 -57.85 -17.21 -59.93
N LYS A 218 -56.64 -17.11 -60.48
CA LYS A 218 -56.36 -17.52 -61.87
C LYS A 218 -56.72 -18.99 -62.07
N LYS A 219 -56.22 -19.91 -61.24
CA LYS A 219 -56.54 -21.35 -61.35
C LYS A 219 -58.04 -21.65 -61.23
N SER A 220 -58.79 -20.94 -60.38
CA SER A 220 -60.25 -21.07 -60.24
C SER A 220 -61.00 -20.56 -61.46
N ILE A 221 -60.54 -19.44 -62.06
CA ILE A 221 -61.09 -18.89 -63.30
C ILE A 221 -60.87 -19.87 -64.47
N TRP A 222 -59.67 -20.43 -64.62
CA TRP A 222 -59.38 -21.46 -65.63
C TRP A 222 -60.18 -22.75 -65.37
N LYS A 223 -60.36 -23.18 -64.11
CA LYS A 223 -61.21 -24.36 -63.80
C LYS A 223 -62.67 -24.16 -64.19
N ASN A 224 -63.25 -22.99 -63.93
CA ASN A 224 -64.65 -22.69 -64.27
C ASN A 224 -64.87 -22.40 -65.77
N LEU A 225 -63.85 -21.89 -66.48
CA LEU A 225 -63.89 -21.68 -67.93
C LEU A 225 -63.77 -23.00 -68.71
N PHE A 226 -62.97 -23.96 -68.22
CA PHE A 226 -62.73 -25.24 -68.93
C PHE A 226 -63.72 -26.35 -68.54
N ASN A 227 -64.43 -26.25 -67.40
CA ASN A 227 -65.51 -27.20 -67.05
C ASN A 227 -66.88 -26.86 -67.66
N LYS A 228 -66.99 -25.82 -68.49
CA LYS A 228 -68.26 -25.41 -69.12
C LYS A 228 -68.30 -25.79 -70.60
N LYS A 229 -68.17 -27.08 -70.90
CA LYS A 229 -68.65 -27.65 -72.16
C LYS A 229 -69.12 -29.09 -71.96
N ASP A 230 -70.27 -29.35 -72.57
CA ASP A 230 -71.00 -30.61 -72.72
C ASP A 230 -72.00 -30.99 -71.62
N LYS A 231 -73.18 -30.36 -71.71
CA LYS A 231 -74.47 -31.05 -71.55
C LYS A 231 -75.62 -30.23 -72.14
N SER A 232 -75.92 -30.46 -73.42
CA SER A 232 -77.26 -30.27 -74.00
C SER A 232 -77.42 -31.10 -75.27
N SER A 233 -78.61 -31.69 -75.41
CA SER A 233 -79.16 -32.51 -76.52
C SER A 233 -78.97 -34.03 -76.35
N GLN A 234 -79.99 -34.89 -76.42
CA GLN A 234 -81.43 -34.72 -76.67
C GLN A 234 -82.17 -36.04 -76.34
N ASP A 235 -83.48 -35.92 -76.12
CA ASP A 235 -84.50 -36.96 -75.88
C ASP A 235 -84.43 -38.22 -76.76
N TYR A 236 -84.97 -39.36 -76.27
CA TYR A 236 -86.19 -40.04 -76.76
C TYR A 236 -86.36 -41.47 -76.19
N MET A 237 -87.57 -41.71 -75.64
CA MET A 237 -88.38 -42.95 -75.48
C MET A 237 -87.76 -44.34 -75.72
N ASN A 238 -88.03 -45.29 -74.82
CA ASN A 238 -88.89 -46.45 -75.12
C ASN A 238 -89.17 -47.35 -73.88
N TYR A 239 -90.47 -47.65 -73.71
CA TYR A 239 -91.17 -48.78 -73.07
C TYR A 239 -90.73 -49.32 -71.70
#